data_AF-A0A2G5TCG6-F1
#
_entry.id   AF-A0A2G5TCG6-F1
#
_cell.length_a   1.000
_cell.length_b   1.000
_cell.length_c   1.000
_cell.angle_alpha   90.00
_cell.angle_beta   90.00
_cell.angle_gamma   90.00
#
_symmetry.space_group_name_H-M   'P 1'
#
loop_
_entity.id
_entity.type
_entity.pdbx_description
1 polymer ?
#
loop_
_entity_poly.entity_id
_entity_poly.type
_entity_poly.pdbx_seq_one_letter_code
_entity_poly.pdbx_strand_id
1 'polypeptide(L)'
;MASFYAISKKLERIPTFFIDTEWHDTMLQDTDFLIPGLIDHFLIVNDTVRTCIHIRRTDFVGTGFHVPEKDFILSAMKFVEEKENNLLNMNYTTVFFTDDAGYVKTLLSEKFELKDGTVKNLETSSVISDTDSTDSILYSSRHCDTVLVTAPHSTFGWWLGYLSKGNQVYYTDLKFVNDLSFPAENFNPDDYYPPHWTPVRYGGPGNATVIESLK
;
A
#
# COMPACT_ATOMS: atom_id res chain seq x y z
N MET A 1 25.45 -2.78 18.02
CA MET A 1 25.70 -1.94 16.82
C MET A 1 27.15 -1.99 16.32
N ALA A 2 28.18 -1.78 17.15
CA ALA A 2 29.57 -1.71 16.67
C ALA A 2 30.06 -2.92 15.85
N SER A 3 29.72 -4.15 16.28
CA SER A 3 30.04 -5.38 15.53
C SER A 3 29.38 -5.42 14.14
N PHE A 4 28.14 -4.94 14.05
CA PHE A 4 27.38 -4.88 12.81
C PHE A 4 27.96 -3.82 11.85
N TYR A 5 28.36 -2.65 12.36
CA TYR A 5 29.08 -1.64 11.57
C TYR A 5 30.37 -2.21 10.97
N ALA A 6 31.16 -2.94 11.76
CA ALA A 6 32.40 -3.57 11.29
C ALA A 6 32.15 -4.60 10.16
N ILE A 7 31.10 -5.42 10.28
CA ILE A 7 30.68 -6.36 9.24
C ILE A 7 30.25 -5.62 7.97
N SER A 8 29.38 -4.62 8.10
CA SER A 8 28.88 -3.84 6.97
C SER A 8 29.99 -3.11 6.23
N LYS A 9 30.97 -2.55 6.95
CA LYS A 9 32.17 -1.94 6.35
C LYS A 9 33.01 -2.96 5.56
N LYS A 10 33.16 -4.18 6.07
CA LYS A 10 33.88 -5.27 5.37
C LYS A 10 33.16 -5.74 4.11
N LEU A 11 31.83 -5.65 4.10
CA LEU A 11 30.98 -6.03 2.97
C LEU A 11 30.69 -4.86 2.02
N GLU A 12 31.31 -3.69 2.24
CA GLU A 12 31.06 -2.46 1.46
C GLU A 12 29.57 -2.07 1.41
N ARG A 13 28.87 -2.24 2.54
CA ARG A 13 27.46 -1.90 2.71
C ARG A 13 27.25 -0.85 3.79
N ILE A 14 26.15 -0.10 3.68
CA ILE A 14 25.67 0.78 4.73
C ILE A 14 24.87 -0.07 5.73
N PRO A 15 25.25 -0.14 7.01
CA PRO A 15 24.44 -0.82 8.00
C PRO A 15 23.11 -0.09 8.18
N THR A 16 22.00 -0.81 8.10
CA THR A 16 20.65 -0.25 8.24
C THR A 16 20.03 -0.73 9.55
N PHE A 17 19.36 0.16 10.28
CA PHE A 17 18.73 -0.13 11.57
C PHE A 17 17.27 0.32 11.53
N PHE A 18 16.33 -0.60 11.70
CA PHE A 18 14.90 -0.33 11.64
C PHE A 18 14.37 -0.03 13.05
N ILE A 19 13.62 1.06 13.21
CA ILE A 19 12.94 1.40 14.46
C ILE A 19 11.53 0.83 14.40
N ASP A 20 11.22 -0.08 15.33
CA ASP A 20 9.90 -0.73 15.45
C ASP A 20 9.14 -0.31 16.71
N THR A 21 9.86 0.00 17.79
CA THR A 21 9.27 0.30 19.11
C THR A 21 10.00 1.44 19.81
N GLU A 22 9.39 2.07 20.81
CA GLU A 22 10.01 3.13 21.64
C GLU A 22 11.34 2.69 22.31
N TRP A 23 11.52 1.39 22.59
CA TRP A 23 12.80 0.84 23.06
C TRP A 23 13.97 1.05 22.09
N HIS A 24 13.72 1.05 20.78
CA HIS A 24 14.74 1.28 19.77
C HIS A 24 15.22 2.72 19.79
N ASP A 25 14.33 3.69 20.07
CA ASP A 25 14.71 5.09 20.29
C ASP A 25 15.60 5.23 21.53
N THR A 26 15.25 4.54 22.62
CA THR A 26 16.08 4.51 23.83
C THR A 26 17.44 3.86 23.55
N MET A 27 17.46 2.76 22.79
CA MET A 27 18.70 2.08 22.40
C MET A 27 19.60 2.95 21.53
N LEU A 28 19.03 3.77 20.64
CA LEU A 28 19.77 4.73 19.82
C LEU A 28 20.36 5.85 20.69
N GLN A 29 19.58 6.40 21.63
CA GLN A 29 20.04 7.40 22.59
C GLN A 29 21.16 6.86 23.49
N ASP A 30 20.99 5.65 24.04
CA ASP A 30 22.01 5.00 24.86
C ASP A 30 23.28 4.70 24.06
N THR A 31 23.13 4.30 22.79
CA THR A 31 24.29 4.04 21.93
C THR A 31 25.04 5.32 21.59
N ASP A 32 24.35 6.41 21.30
CA ASP A 32 24.99 7.69 21.03
C ASP A 32 25.63 8.30 22.30
N PHE A 33 25.02 8.06 23.47
CA PHE A 33 25.63 8.41 24.75
C PHE A 33 26.91 7.60 25.05
N LEU A 34 26.88 6.28 24.84
CA LEU A 34 28.01 5.39 25.16
C LEU A 34 29.13 5.44 24.11
N ILE A 35 28.78 5.58 22.83
CA ILE A 35 29.72 5.63 21.70
C ILE A 35 29.28 6.75 20.74
N PRO A 36 29.61 8.01 21.06
CA PRO A 36 29.20 9.15 20.26
C PRO A 36 29.63 9.05 18.81
N GLY A 37 28.70 9.33 17.89
CA GLY A 37 28.93 9.31 16.44
C GLY A 37 28.94 7.92 15.81
N LEU A 38 28.73 6.85 16.57
CA LEU A 38 28.55 5.51 15.99
C LEU A 38 27.26 5.43 15.16
N ILE A 39 26.19 6.10 15.60
CA ILE A 39 24.89 6.12 14.94
C ILE A 39 24.95 6.82 13.58
N ASP A 40 25.81 7.82 13.42
CA ASP A 40 25.98 8.58 12.17
C ASP A 40 26.43 7.71 10.98
N HIS A 41 26.92 6.50 11.26
CA HIS A 41 27.32 5.53 10.25
C HIS A 41 26.21 4.56 9.82
N PHE A 42 25.02 4.63 10.43
CA PHE A 42 23.88 3.77 10.14
C PHE A 42 22.82 4.52 9.36
N LEU A 43 22.19 3.83 8.41
CA LEU A 43 20.90 4.26 7.88
C LEU A 43 19.81 3.88 8.90
N ILE A 44 19.31 4.85 9.65
CA ILE A 44 18.21 4.64 10.59
C ILE A 44 16.89 4.74 9.83
N VAL A 45 16.13 3.65 9.80
CA VAL A 45 14.84 3.55 9.13
C VAL A 45 13.75 3.54 10.19
N ASN A 46 13.27 4.74 10.52
CA ASN A 46 12.08 4.95 11.34
C ASN A 46 10.87 5.12 10.41
N ASP A 47 10.59 4.10 9.60
CA ASP A 47 9.63 4.23 8.51
C ASP A 47 8.28 3.68 8.92
N THR A 48 7.26 4.48 8.67
CA THR A 48 5.89 3.98 8.65
C THR A 48 5.71 3.23 7.35
N VAL A 49 5.13 2.03 7.37
CA VAL A 49 4.78 1.32 6.14
C VAL A 49 3.69 2.13 5.45
N ARG A 50 3.93 2.55 4.22
CA ARG A 50 2.98 3.37 3.46
C ARG A 50 2.26 2.52 2.45
N THR A 51 0.96 2.35 2.70
CA THR A 51 0.05 1.73 1.75
C THR A 51 -0.60 2.81 0.90
N CYS A 52 -0.34 2.78 -0.40
CA CYS A 52 -0.87 3.75 -1.33
C CYS A 52 -2.07 3.16 -2.05
N ILE A 53 -3.18 3.88 -2.07
CA ILE A 53 -4.44 3.37 -2.60
C ILE A 53 -4.87 4.25 -3.76
N HIS A 54 -5.05 3.64 -4.92
CA HIS A 54 -5.57 4.33 -6.09
C HIS A 54 -7.07 4.09 -6.26
N ILE A 55 -7.85 5.17 -6.29
CA ILE A 55 -9.30 5.19 -6.52
C ILE A 55 -9.61 6.11 -7.69
N ARG A 56 -10.08 5.55 -8.81
CA ARG A 56 -10.58 6.29 -9.98
C ARG A 56 -12.10 6.21 -10.03
N ARG A 57 -12.79 7.35 -10.12
CA ARG A 57 -14.26 7.40 -10.16
C ARG A 57 -14.79 8.30 -11.27
N THR A 58 -14.35 9.55 -11.36
CA THR A 58 -15.07 10.63 -12.06
C THR A 58 -15.59 10.25 -13.45
N ASP A 59 -14.71 10.09 -14.43
CA ASP A 59 -15.01 9.70 -15.81
C ASP A 59 -15.33 8.20 -15.99
N PHE A 60 -15.17 7.40 -14.94
CA PHE A 60 -15.52 5.97 -14.93
C PHE A 60 -16.99 5.76 -14.56
N VAL A 61 -17.58 6.67 -13.77
CA VAL A 61 -18.99 6.61 -13.42
C VAL A 61 -19.85 6.85 -14.66
N GLY A 62 -20.68 5.87 -15.00
CA GLY A 62 -21.64 5.97 -16.11
C GLY A 62 -21.08 5.63 -17.49
N THR A 63 -19.81 5.22 -17.60
CA THR A 63 -19.15 4.86 -18.86
C THR A 63 -18.95 3.35 -19.06
N GLY A 64 -19.42 2.54 -18.10
CA GLY A 64 -19.36 1.08 -18.15
C GLY A 64 -18.09 0.47 -17.54
N PHE A 65 -17.09 1.29 -17.21
CA PHE A 65 -15.92 0.86 -16.43
C PHE A 65 -16.33 0.44 -15.02
N HIS A 66 -15.59 -0.53 -14.46
CA HIS A 66 -15.77 -0.90 -13.07
C HIS A 66 -15.37 0.24 -12.13
N VAL A 67 -16.31 0.65 -11.28
CA VAL A 67 -16.07 1.56 -10.16
C VAL A 67 -16.31 0.78 -8.87
N PRO A 68 -15.29 0.65 -8.00
CA PRO A 68 -15.40 -0.13 -6.79
C PRO A 68 -16.37 0.51 -5.78
N GLU A 69 -17.17 -0.34 -5.14
CA GLU A 69 -18.06 0.06 -4.06
C GLU A 69 -17.30 0.33 -2.77
N LYS A 70 -17.88 1.14 -1.88
CA LYS A 70 -17.30 1.49 -0.57
C LYS A 70 -16.89 0.24 0.23
N ASP A 71 -17.78 -0.73 0.34
CA ASP A 71 -17.55 -1.93 1.15
C ASP A 71 -16.40 -2.79 0.60
N PHE A 72 -16.25 -2.82 -0.73
CA PHE A 72 -15.12 -3.49 -1.37
C PHE A 72 -13.81 -2.80 -1.01
N ILE A 73 -13.75 -1.47 -1.13
CA ILE A 73 -12.54 -0.69 -0.84
C ILE A 73 -12.11 -0.94 0.60
N LEU A 74 -13.02 -0.82 1.57
CA LEU A 74 -12.72 -1.05 2.99
C LEU A 74 -12.26 -2.49 3.26
N SER A 75 -12.92 -3.47 2.64
CA SER A 75 -12.56 -4.88 2.81
C SER A 75 -11.22 -5.22 2.17
N ALA A 76 -10.89 -4.59 1.03
CA ALA A 76 -9.61 -4.74 0.37
C ALA A 76 -8.48 -4.06 1.16
N MET A 77 -8.73 -2.88 1.73
CA MET A 77 -7.80 -2.22 2.64
C MET A 77 -7.47 -3.09 3.85
N LYS A 78 -8.50 -3.62 4.50
CA LYS A 78 -8.36 -4.56 5.61
C LYS A 78 -7.54 -5.79 5.19
N PHE A 79 -7.84 -6.39 4.04
CA PHE A 79 -7.11 -7.54 3.52
C PHE A 79 -5.62 -7.24 3.31
N VAL A 80 -5.29 -6.10 2.70
CA VAL A 80 -3.90 -5.67 2.46
C VAL A 80 -3.18 -5.42 3.78
N GLU A 81 -3.77 -4.66 4.71
CA GLU A 81 -3.15 -4.37 6.00
C GLU A 81 -2.93 -5.65 6.81
N GLU A 82 -3.89 -6.59 6.83
CA GLU A 82 -3.69 -7.89 7.50
C GLU A 82 -2.59 -8.74 6.86
N LYS A 83 -2.50 -8.73 5.52
CA LYS A 83 -1.50 -9.53 4.81
C LYS A 83 -0.09 -8.97 5.02
N GLU A 84 0.08 -7.66 4.97
CA GLU A 84 1.37 -7.00 5.17
C GLU A 84 1.77 -6.94 6.66
N ASN A 85 0.81 -6.74 7.59
CA ASN A 85 1.12 -6.59 9.02
C ASN A 85 1.65 -7.88 9.66
N ASN A 86 1.21 -9.05 9.17
CA ASN A 86 1.78 -10.35 9.57
C ASN A 86 3.30 -10.47 9.31
N LEU A 87 3.88 -9.58 8.51
CA LEU A 87 5.29 -9.63 8.14
C LEU A 87 6.18 -8.70 8.99
N LEU A 88 5.63 -7.61 9.57
CA LEU A 88 6.47 -6.47 9.98
C LEU A 88 6.15 -5.78 11.33
N ASN A 89 4.96 -5.97 11.94
CA ASN A 89 4.58 -5.33 13.22
C ASN A 89 4.79 -3.79 13.30
N MET A 90 4.81 -3.10 12.15
CA MET A 90 5.10 -1.66 12.04
C MET A 90 3.83 -0.79 11.95
N ASN A 91 3.96 0.52 12.18
CA ASN A 91 2.88 1.48 11.97
C ASN A 91 2.55 1.68 10.48
N TYR A 92 1.26 1.58 10.13
CA TYR A 92 0.76 1.76 8.75
C TYR A 92 0.13 3.13 8.54
N THR A 93 0.62 3.86 7.53
CA THR A 93 -0.03 5.06 6.99
C THR A 93 -0.63 4.77 5.63
N THR A 94 -1.86 5.20 5.40
CA THR A 94 -2.53 5.09 4.10
C THR A 94 -2.43 6.39 3.33
N VAL A 95 -2.07 6.34 2.05
CA VAL A 95 -2.08 7.52 1.16
C VAL A 95 -3.04 7.26 0.00
N PHE A 96 -4.08 8.08 -0.11
CA PHE A 96 -5.06 7.97 -1.19
C PHE A 96 -4.66 8.83 -2.38
N PHE A 97 -4.58 8.20 -3.55
CA PHE A 97 -4.50 8.84 -4.86
C PHE A 97 -5.86 8.72 -5.53
N THR A 98 -6.51 9.85 -5.79
CA THR A 98 -7.87 9.84 -6.32
C THR A 98 -8.17 11.07 -7.18
N ASP A 99 -9.14 10.92 -8.05
CA ASP A 99 -9.77 11.99 -8.80
C ASP A 99 -11.08 12.49 -8.16
N ASP A 100 -11.52 11.86 -7.06
CA ASP A 100 -12.74 12.21 -6.33
C ASP A 100 -12.44 12.31 -4.83
N ALA A 101 -11.77 13.40 -4.45
CA ALA A 101 -11.45 13.69 -3.05
C ALA A 101 -12.71 13.83 -2.16
N GLY A 102 -13.85 14.23 -2.75
CA GLY A 102 -15.13 14.31 -2.04
C GLY A 102 -15.58 12.93 -1.58
N TYR A 103 -15.53 11.94 -2.47
CA TYR A 103 -15.82 10.55 -2.13
C TYR A 103 -14.85 9.98 -1.10
N VAL A 104 -13.54 10.19 -1.26
CA VAL A 104 -12.56 9.65 -0.30
C VAL A 104 -12.74 10.24 1.11
N LYS A 105 -13.13 11.52 1.23
CA LYS A 105 -13.49 12.11 2.54
C LYS A 105 -14.63 11.35 3.23
N THR A 106 -15.57 10.76 2.48
CA THR A 106 -16.62 9.91 3.07
C THR A 106 -16.08 8.58 3.60
N LEU A 107 -14.98 8.07 3.01
CA LEU A 107 -14.30 6.86 3.49
C LEU A 107 -13.49 7.14 4.76
N LEU A 108 -12.94 8.34 4.93
CA LEU A 108 -12.13 8.68 6.12
C LEU A 108 -12.94 8.61 7.42
N SER A 109 -14.25 8.83 7.37
CA SER A 109 -15.15 8.69 8.53
C SER A 109 -15.38 7.23 8.97
N GLU A 110 -14.91 6.27 8.17
CA GLU A 110 -15.12 4.85 8.41
C GLU A 110 -14.01 4.23 9.26
N LYS A 111 -14.35 3.08 9.84
CA LYS A 111 -13.46 2.30 10.68
C LYS A 111 -13.59 0.83 10.30
N PHE A 112 -12.49 0.09 10.39
CA PHE A 112 -12.52 -1.35 10.29
C PHE A 112 -11.67 -1.98 11.39
N GLU A 113 -12.06 -3.17 11.81
CA GLU A 113 -11.35 -3.96 12.81
C GLU A 113 -10.52 -5.03 12.12
N LEU A 114 -9.24 -5.10 12.45
CA LEU A 114 -8.30 -6.13 12.01
C LEU A 114 -8.48 -7.43 12.80
N LYS A 115 -7.97 -8.56 12.30
CA LYS A 115 -8.05 -9.88 12.97
C LYS A 115 -7.49 -9.93 14.40
N ASP A 116 -6.54 -9.05 14.73
CA ASP A 116 -5.92 -8.94 16.06
C ASP A 116 -6.78 -8.13 17.05
N GLY A 117 -7.93 -7.60 16.61
CA GLY A 117 -8.82 -6.73 17.39
C GLY A 117 -8.45 -5.25 17.32
N THR A 118 -7.41 -4.88 16.57
CA THR A 118 -7.02 -3.48 16.38
C THR A 118 -8.06 -2.76 15.52
N VAL A 119 -8.65 -1.69 16.07
CA VAL A 119 -9.60 -0.84 15.33
C VAL A 119 -8.84 0.26 14.61
N LYS A 120 -8.86 0.23 13.28
CA LYS A 120 -8.26 1.25 12.43
C LYS A 120 -9.25 2.38 12.17
N ASN A 121 -8.86 3.60 12.52
CA ASN A 121 -9.60 4.81 12.17
C ASN A 121 -8.91 5.51 10.98
N LEU A 122 -9.60 5.55 9.84
CA LEU A 122 -9.05 6.08 8.60
C LEU A 122 -8.77 7.57 8.66
N GLU A 123 -9.52 8.33 9.46
CA GLU A 123 -9.30 9.77 9.65
C GLU A 123 -7.90 10.09 10.19
N THR A 124 -7.40 9.27 11.12
CA THR A 124 -6.10 9.50 11.79
C THR A 124 -4.94 8.80 11.11
N SER A 125 -5.21 7.74 10.34
CA SER A 125 -4.18 6.90 9.73
C SER A 125 -4.02 7.10 8.22
N SER A 126 -4.73 8.07 7.64
CA SER A 126 -4.75 8.24 6.18
C SER A 126 -4.64 9.69 5.76
N VAL A 127 -4.06 9.90 4.57
CA VAL A 127 -3.89 11.20 3.94
C VAL A 127 -4.40 11.11 2.50
N ILE A 128 -5.04 12.17 2.01
CA ILE A 128 -5.40 12.30 0.59
C ILE A 128 -4.30 13.08 -0.10
N SER A 129 -3.73 12.52 -1.17
CA SER A 129 -2.77 13.23 -2.00
C SER A 129 -3.48 14.33 -2.80
N ASP A 130 -2.91 15.54 -2.75
CA ASP A 130 -3.35 16.72 -3.52
C ASP A 130 -2.30 17.15 -4.55
N THR A 131 -1.40 16.24 -4.91
CA THR A 131 -0.33 16.49 -5.89
C THR A 131 -0.76 16.13 -7.30
N ASP A 132 -0.07 16.70 -8.30
CA ASP A 132 -0.30 16.30 -9.69
C ASP A 132 0.10 14.83 -9.95
N SER A 133 -0.24 14.34 -11.14
CA SER A 133 0.04 12.96 -11.52
C SER A 133 1.53 12.61 -11.55
N THR A 134 2.41 13.54 -11.92
CA THR A 134 3.86 13.30 -12.00
C THR A 134 4.45 13.20 -10.61
N ASP A 135 4.09 14.13 -9.73
CA ASP A 135 4.52 14.14 -8.33
C ASP A 135 3.98 12.93 -7.58
N SER A 136 2.76 12.48 -7.89
CA SER A 136 2.18 11.28 -7.31
C SER A 136 2.96 10.00 -7.67
N ILE A 137 3.38 9.88 -8.95
CA ILE A 137 4.23 8.77 -9.40
C ILE A 137 5.61 8.84 -8.74
N LEU A 138 6.21 10.04 -8.67
CA LEU A 138 7.49 10.24 -7.99
C LEU A 138 7.41 9.89 -6.50
N TYR A 139 6.35 10.31 -5.82
CA TYR A 139 6.07 9.96 -4.44
C TYR A 139 5.98 8.44 -4.30
N SER A 140 5.20 7.78 -5.17
CA SER A 140 5.06 6.33 -5.13
C SER A 140 6.37 5.59 -5.22
N SER A 141 7.26 6.04 -6.11
CA SER A 141 8.57 5.44 -6.31
C SER A 141 9.52 5.54 -5.13
N ARG A 142 9.25 6.47 -4.20
CA ARG A 142 10.13 6.72 -3.05
C ARG A 142 9.51 6.30 -1.72
N HIS A 143 8.19 6.15 -1.67
CA HIS A 143 7.48 6.06 -0.41
C HIS A 143 6.48 4.90 -0.35
N CYS A 144 5.85 4.47 -1.44
CA CYS A 144 4.81 3.45 -1.36
C CYS A 144 5.42 2.04 -1.26
N ASP A 145 5.38 1.44 -0.06
CA ASP A 145 5.82 0.05 0.17
C ASP A 145 4.81 -0.95 -0.41
N THR A 146 3.53 -0.58 -0.42
CA THR A 146 2.47 -1.40 -0.99
C THR A 146 1.48 -0.51 -1.74
N VAL A 147 0.97 -0.99 -2.87
CA VAL A 147 -0.06 -0.29 -3.65
C VAL A 147 -1.32 -1.14 -3.77
N LEU A 148 -2.48 -0.55 -3.54
CA LEU A 148 -3.79 -1.12 -3.83
C LEU A 148 -4.46 -0.36 -4.98
N VAL A 149 -4.64 -1.02 -6.12
CA VAL A 149 -5.32 -0.47 -7.29
C VAL A 149 -6.76 -0.94 -7.31
N THR A 150 -7.68 -0.07 -6.88
CA THR A 150 -9.11 -0.41 -6.79
C THR A 150 -9.83 -0.29 -8.14
N ALA A 151 -9.31 0.54 -9.04
CA ALA A 151 -9.80 0.74 -10.40
C ALA A 151 -8.81 0.12 -11.42
N PRO A 152 -9.01 -1.15 -11.81
CA PRO A 152 -8.00 -1.92 -12.54
C PRO A 152 -7.70 -1.38 -13.95
N HIS A 153 -8.67 -0.78 -14.64
CA HIS A 153 -8.46 -0.14 -15.95
C HIS A 153 -7.74 1.22 -15.87
N SER A 154 -7.38 1.70 -14.68
CA SER A 154 -6.64 2.95 -14.58
C SER A 154 -5.18 2.75 -14.96
N THR A 155 -4.77 3.31 -16.11
CA THR A 155 -3.35 3.35 -16.52
C THR A 155 -2.49 4.09 -15.50
N PHE A 156 -3.02 5.16 -14.90
CA PHE A 156 -2.36 5.86 -13.80
C PHE A 156 -2.13 4.91 -12.61
N GLY A 157 -3.17 4.17 -12.18
CA GLY A 157 -3.06 3.19 -11.10
C GLY A 157 -2.05 2.09 -11.40
N TRP A 158 -2.00 1.63 -12.66
CA TRP A 158 -1.01 0.67 -13.13
C TRP A 158 0.41 1.22 -13.00
N TRP A 159 0.69 2.43 -13.50
CA TRP A 159 2.02 3.05 -13.39
C TRP A 159 2.39 3.40 -11.94
N LEU A 160 1.41 3.78 -11.12
CA LEU A 160 1.60 4.04 -9.69
C LEU A 160 2.09 2.79 -8.96
N GLY A 161 1.52 1.63 -9.27
CA GLY A 161 1.94 0.33 -8.73
C GLY A 161 3.31 -0.11 -9.27
N TYR A 162 3.51 -0.03 -10.58
CA TYR A 162 4.72 -0.48 -11.26
C TYR A 162 5.99 0.26 -10.83
N LEU A 163 5.86 1.57 -10.61
CA LEU A 163 6.99 2.39 -10.20
C LEU A 163 7.13 2.49 -8.68
N SER A 164 6.28 1.84 -7.88
CA SER A 164 6.29 1.96 -6.42
C SER A 164 7.58 1.44 -5.77
N LYS A 165 7.97 2.04 -4.63
CA LYS A 165 9.16 1.66 -3.85
C LYS A 165 9.20 0.16 -3.55
N GLY A 166 8.10 -0.40 -3.05
CA GLY A 166 8.05 -1.80 -2.64
C GLY A 166 7.74 -2.78 -3.76
N ASN A 167 7.21 -2.32 -4.90
CA ASN A 167 6.76 -3.18 -6.02
C ASN A 167 5.79 -4.31 -5.58
N GLN A 168 5.13 -4.13 -4.43
CA GLN A 168 4.10 -5.01 -3.90
C GLN A 168 2.75 -4.40 -4.22
N VAL A 169 2.00 -5.04 -5.13
CA VAL A 169 0.77 -4.47 -5.68
C VAL A 169 -0.38 -5.47 -5.57
N TYR A 170 -1.48 -4.97 -5.02
CA TYR A 170 -2.79 -5.61 -4.97
C TYR A 170 -3.71 -4.89 -5.94
N TYR A 171 -4.54 -5.61 -6.69
CA TYR A 171 -5.45 -4.99 -7.65
C TYR A 171 -6.78 -5.72 -7.72
N THR A 172 -7.86 -4.98 -7.97
CA THR A 172 -9.18 -5.58 -8.20
C THR A 172 -9.15 -6.48 -9.43
N ASP A 173 -9.52 -7.74 -9.27
CA ASP A 173 -9.51 -8.70 -10.37
C ASP A 173 -10.64 -8.41 -11.37
N LEU A 174 -10.23 -8.04 -12.59
CA LEU A 174 -11.12 -7.77 -13.72
C LEU A 174 -12.03 -8.95 -14.06
N LYS A 175 -11.61 -10.18 -13.79
CA LYS A 175 -12.39 -11.39 -14.08
C LYS A 175 -13.66 -11.51 -13.24
N PHE A 176 -13.74 -10.79 -12.11
CA PHE A 176 -14.81 -10.93 -11.11
C PHE A 176 -15.60 -9.64 -10.90
N VAL A 177 -15.44 -8.66 -11.79
CA VAL A 177 -16.20 -7.41 -11.74
C VAL A 177 -17.06 -7.25 -12.98
N ASN A 178 -18.20 -6.61 -12.82
CA ASN A 178 -19.07 -6.29 -13.96
C ASN A 178 -18.53 -5.04 -14.66
N ASP A 179 -17.57 -5.24 -15.57
CA ASP A 179 -17.00 -4.20 -16.42
C ASP A 179 -17.49 -4.37 -17.86
N LEU A 180 -18.28 -3.40 -18.33
CA LEU A 180 -18.89 -3.40 -19.68
C LEU A 180 -17.94 -2.83 -20.74
N SER A 181 -16.78 -2.28 -20.35
CA SER A 181 -15.73 -1.86 -21.29
C SER A 181 -14.96 -3.04 -21.91
N PHE A 182 -15.37 -4.27 -21.60
CA PHE A 182 -14.74 -5.52 -21.98
C PHE A 182 -15.35 -6.11 -23.28
N PRO A 183 -14.72 -5.95 -24.47
CA PRO A 183 -15.02 -6.83 -25.59
C PRO A 183 -14.35 -8.18 -25.33
N ALA A 184 -15.16 -9.20 -25.01
CA ALA A 184 -14.77 -10.53 -24.53
C ALA A 184 -13.78 -11.32 -25.41
N GLU A 185 -13.39 -10.84 -26.58
CA GLU A 185 -12.67 -11.63 -27.58
C GLU A 185 -11.17 -11.33 -27.69
N ASN A 186 -10.64 -10.21 -27.15
CA ASN A 186 -9.26 -9.77 -27.43
C ASN A 186 -8.39 -9.35 -26.24
N PHE A 187 -8.90 -9.41 -25.00
CA PHE A 187 -8.14 -9.02 -23.82
C PHE A 187 -8.06 -10.19 -22.83
N ASN A 188 -6.84 -10.63 -22.54
CA ASN A 188 -6.57 -11.59 -21.47
C ASN A 188 -6.11 -10.82 -20.22
N PRO A 189 -6.92 -10.75 -19.15
CA PRO A 189 -6.56 -10.05 -17.92
C PRO A 189 -5.26 -10.55 -17.29
N ASP A 190 -4.91 -11.81 -17.52
CA ASP A 190 -3.70 -12.42 -16.97
C ASP A 190 -2.42 -11.91 -17.65
N ASP A 191 -2.52 -11.32 -18.86
CA ASP A 191 -1.40 -10.72 -19.59
C ASP A 191 -1.20 -9.22 -19.26
N TYR A 192 -2.16 -8.59 -18.59
CA TYR A 192 -2.16 -7.14 -18.35
C TYR A 192 -1.33 -6.73 -17.11
N TYR A 193 -1.26 -7.60 -16.10
CA TYR A 193 -0.55 -7.32 -14.84
C TYR A 193 0.69 -8.21 -14.68
N PRO A 194 1.78 -7.68 -14.09
CA PRO A 194 2.94 -8.49 -13.75
C PRO A 194 2.58 -9.75 -12.95
N PRO A 195 3.28 -10.89 -13.17
CA PRO A 195 2.93 -12.17 -12.56
C PRO A 195 3.02 -12.15 -11.03
N HIS A 196 3.90 -11.35 -10.45
CA HIS A 196 4.07 -11.23 -8.99
C HIS A 196 3.02 -10.34 -8.31
N TRP A 197 2.21 -9.57 -9.07
CA TRP A 197 1.13 -8.78 -8.48
C TRP A 197 -0.04 -9.65 -8.07
N THR A 198 -0.71 -9.27 -6.98
CA THR A 198 -1.76 -10.09 -6.36
C THR A 198 -3.17 -9.58 -6.74
N PRO A 199 -3.94 -10.32 -7.54
CA PRO A 199 -5.35 -9.99 -7.78
C PRO A 199 -6.20 -10.25 -6.53
N VAL A 200 -7.15 -9.36 -6.26
CA VAL A 200 -8.10 -9.48 -5.15
C VAL A 200 -9.54 -9.36 -5.64
N ARG A 201 -10.46 -10.09 -5.00
CA ARG A 201 -11.89 -10.12 -5.33
C ARG A 201 -12.74 -10.38 -4.09
N TYR A 202 -14.05 -10.20 -4.22
CA TYR A 202 -14.98 -10.72 -3.23
C TYR A 202 -14.93 -12.26 -3.15
N GLY A 203 -15.08 -12.79 -1.95
CA GLY A 203 -15.06 -14.23 -1.66
C GLY A 203 -16.21 -15.01 -2.31
N GLY A 204 -17.32 -14.34 -2.58
CA GLY A 204 -18.47 -14.92 -3.28
C GLY A 204 -19.73 -14.04 -3.15
N PRO A 205 -20.86 -14.45 -3.75
CA PRO A 205 -22.12 -13.73 -3.67
C PRO A 205 -22.58 -13.58 -2.21
N GLY A 206 -22.78 -12.34 -1.75
CA GLY A 206 -23.18 -12.04 -0.37
C GLY A 206 -22.07 -12.17 0.67
N ASN A 207 -20.84 -12.47 0.26
CA ASN A 207 -19.68 -12.49 1.14
C ASN A 207 -18.80 -11.26 0.89
N ALA A 208 -18.87 -10.28 1.79
CA ALA A 208 -18.10 -9.05 1.72
C ALA A 208 -16.60 -9.24 2.00
N THR A 209 -16.14 -10.45 2.38
CA THR A 209 -14.70 -10.68 2.58
C THR A 209 -13.96 -10.63 1.25
N VAL A 210 -12.84 -9.91 1.24
CA VAL A 210 -11.91 -9.89 0.10
C VAL A 210 -10.89 -11.03 0.26
N ILE A 211 -10.62 -11.73 -0.84
CA ILE A 211 -9.65 -12.81 -0.95
C ILE A 211 -8.80 -12.66 -2.21
N GLU A 212 -7.69 -13.38 -2.27
CA GLU A 212 -6.86 -13.48 -3.47
C GLU A 212 -7.57 -14.29 -4.55
N SER A 213 -7.45 -13.84 -5.80
CA SER A 213 -7.80 -14.67 -6.94
C SER A 213 -6.65 -15.60 -7.31
N LEU A 214 -6.99 -16.79 -7.79
CA LEU A 214 -6.02 -17.65 -8.46
C LEU A 214 -5.77 -17.09 -9.87
N LYS A 215 -4.49 -16.95 -10.23
CA LYS A 215 -4.06 -16.71 -11.60
C LYS A 215 -4.12 -18.01 -12.40
#